data_AF-A0AA39WGG7-F1
#
_entry.id   AF-A0AA39WGG7-F1
#
_cell.length_a   1.000
_cell.length_b   1.000
_cell.length_c   1.000
_cell.angle_alpha   90.00
_cell.angle_beta   90.00
_cell.angle_gamma   90.00
#
_symmetry.space_group_name_H-M   'P 1'
#
loop_
_entity.id
_entity.type
_entity.pdbx_description
1 polymer ?
#
loop_
_entity_poly.entity_id
_entity_poly.type
_entity_poly.pdbx_seq_one_letter_code
_entity_poly.pdbx_strand_id
1 'polypeptide(L)'
;MRNSHGEFTNALMYKILKQSKQPVTDPTLGQVDAHFLSPDEAAARVESHIPDSDNVPILTNGALHFPSSNMDSESRKRDNCDNDSDSTRPISQFFDWMEDLDRTVSVQIPSRRVDRDSFEPRKLAEIKRRFLDRKETNNPWNILDVANPVPAVLPEFLRGLNCQLLLRIRDVILMGDSAERPLAQREEWSTWRDVLEWGLLSEGGHNTAPHTDSHGLETWITVQEGLFGFGWLSRPTREQRDEWMQDPQEYTKGDGRWRYVVLKPAQTIFFPSGTIHFVFRLRSEQTLALGGHVLRWSGIERWLRVVIDQVRHPRTTNEEISESVPSYVAAVVKLLRGRLKRGGEAVSELGGIEVISSCMALVKEFNMEYQQFQQTSYHAVMSIRMSQPCGTHMKNEKCWYH
;
A
#
# COMPACT_ATOMS: atom_id res chain seq x y z
N MET A 1 -30.32 4.92 -5.11
CA MET A 1 -29.08 5.40 -4.45
C MET A 1 -28.22 4.19 -4.19
N ARG A 2 -26.92 4.27 -4.46
CA ARG A 2 -25.98 3.23 -4.02
C ARG A 2 -25.85 3.37 -2.51
N ASN A 3 -26.02 2.28 -1.78
CA ASN A 3 -26.16 2.32 -0.32
C ASN A 3 -25.00 1.62 0.41
N SER A 4 -24.14 0.89 -0.32
CA SER A 4 -22.98 0.19 0.25
C SER A 4 -21.65 0.58 -0.39
N HIS A 5 -20.57 0.38 0.36
CA HIS A 5 -19.20 0.60 -0.13
C HIS A 5 -18.94 -0.19 -1.43
N GLY A 6 -19.33 -1.46 -1.44
CA GLY A 6 -19.18 -2.35 -2.59
C GLY A 6 -19.90 -1.88 -3.84
N GLU A 7 -21.11 -1.31 -3.72
CA GLU A 7 -21.83 -0.79 -4.90
C GLU A 7 -21.12 0.40 -5.53
N PHE A 8 -20.58 1.32 -4.71
CA PHE A 8 -19.79 2.45 -5.21
C PHE A 8 -18.50 1.97 -5.87
N THR A 9 -17.71 1.17 -5.16
CA THR A 9 -16.44 0.64 -5.66
C THR A 9 -16.64 -0.15 -6.95
N ASN A 10 -17.59 -1.09 -6.98
CA ASN A 10 -17.82 -1.92 -8.17
C ASN A 10 -18.26 -1.10 -9.39
N ALA A 11 -19.08 -0.06 -9.18
CA ALA A 11 -19.51 0.79 -10.28
C ALA A 11 -18.36 1.64 -10.84
N LEU A 12 -17.51 2.20 -9.98
CA LEU A 12 -16.31 2.92 -10.40
C LEU A 12 -15.33 1.99 -11.14
N MET A 13 -15.05 0.83 -10.53
CA MET A 13 -14.15 -0.18 -11.08
C MET A 13 -14.62 -0.69 -12.43
N TYR A 14 -15.93 -0.91 -12.62
CA TYR A 14 -16.48 -1.25 -13.92
C TYR A 14 -16.19 -0.20 -14.99
N LYS A 15 -16.38 1.10 -14.68
CA LYS A 15 -16.07 2.20 -15.60
C LYS A 15 -14.58 2.24 -15.95
N ILE A 16 -13.70 2.07 -14.95
CA ILE A 16 -12.25 2.13 -15.12
C ILE A 16 -11.72 0.92 -15.91
N LEU A 17 -12.11 -0.29 -15.52
CA LEU A 17 -11.67 -1.52 -16.17
C LEU A 17 -12.11 -1.59 -17.65
N LYS A 18 -13.31 -1.08 -17.98
CA LYS A 18 -13.82 -1.06 -19.37
C LYS A 18 -12.93 -0.27 -20.34
N GLN A 19 -12.17 0.70 -19.84
CA GLN A 19 -11.25 1.54 -20.65
C GLN A 19 -9.77 1.25 -20.37
N SER A 20 -9.47 0.37 -19.43
CA SER A 20 -8.09 0.03 -19.06
C SER A 20 -7.44 -0.83 -20.15
N LYS A 21 -6.13 -0.65 -20.34
CA LYS A 21 -5.34 -1.39 -21.35
C LYS A 21 -4.14 -2.09 -20.68
N GLN A 22 -3.55 -3.05 -21.38
CA GLN A 22 -2.25 -3.59 -20.97
C GLN A 22 -1.18 -2.48 -21.06
N PRO A 23 -0.15 -2.48 -20.18
CA PRO A 23 0.91 -1.48 -20.20
C PRO A 23 1.73 -1.55 -21.48
N VAL A 24 2.18 -0.39 -21.96
CA VAL A 24 3.27 -0.32 -22.94
C VAL A 24 4.57 -0.67 -22.21
N THR A 25 5.23 -1.75 -22.64
CA THR A 25 6.49 -2.23 -22.05
C THR A 25 7.69 -2.03 -22.98
N ASP A 26 7.41 -1.90 -24.28
CA ASP A 26 8.43 -1.66 -25.31
C ASP A 26 8.54 -0.14 -25.57
N PRO A 27 9.71 0.48 -25.29
CA PRO A 27 9.91 1.91 -25.49
C PRO A 27 9.78 2.34 -26.97
N THR A 28 9.83 1.42 -27.93
CA THR A 28 9.61 1.72 -29.35
C THR A 28 8.14 1.93 -29.70
N LEU A 29 7.22 1.44 -28.86
CA LEU A 29 5.77 1.56 -29.06
C LEU A 29 5.15 2.76 -28.33
N GLY A 30 5.94 3.50 -27.56
CA GLY A 30 5.51 4.68 -26.82
C GLY A 30 6.22 4.83 -25.49
N GLN A 31 5.68 5.70 -24.63
CA GLN A 31 6.17 5.84 -23.26
C GLN A 31 5.88 4.56 -22.47
N VAL A 32 6.91 4.05 -21.80
CA VAL A 32 6.80 2.84 -20.97
C VAL A 32 5.92 3.11 -19.75
N ASP A 33 4.89 2.27 -19.58
CA ASP A 33 3.92 2.33 -18.49
C ASP A 33 4.29 1.43 -17.31
N ALA A 34 5.09 0.39 -17.55
CA ALA A 34 5.65 -0.50 -16.54
C ALA A 34 6.86 -1.27 -17.09
N HIS A 35 7.78 -1.63 -16.21
CA HIS A 35 8.95 -2.43 -16.57
C HIS A 35 8.78 -3.88 -16.15
N PHE A 36 9.07 -4.82 -17.03
CA PHE A 36 9.16 -6.25 -16.71
C PHE A 36 10.63 -6.63 -16.74
N LEU A 37 11.22 -6.79 -15.56
CA LEU A 37 12.67 -6.88 -15.38
C LEU A 37 13.04 -8.18 -14.67
N SER A 38 14.21 -8.71 -15.02
CA SER A 38 14.89 -9.67 -14.14
C SER A 38 15.19 -9.04 -12.77
N PRO A 39 15.39 -9.84 -11.71
CA PRO A 39 15.73 -9.31 -10.39
C PRO A 39 16.96 -8.38 -10.40
N ASP A 40 18.00 -8.72 -11.19
CA ASP A 40 19.21 -7.90 -11.30
C ASP A 40 18.97 -6.56 -12.00
N GLU A 41 18.18 -6.56 -13.09
CA GLU A 41 17.78 -5.33 -13.78
C GLU A 41 16.89 -4.46 -12.89
N ALA A 42 15.99 -5.08 -12.12
CA ALA A 42 15.17 -4.37 -11.14
C ALA A 42 16.03 -3.74 -10.05
N ALA A 43 17.03 -4.46 -9.52
CA ALA A 43 17.95 -3.99 -8.50
C ALA A 43 18.76 -2.79 -9.01
N ALA A 44 19.37 -2.92 -10.19
CA ALA A 44 20.11 -1.85 -10.84
C ALA A 44 19.23 -0.62 -11.08
N ARG A 45 17.98 -0.83 -11.50
CA ARG A 45 17.01 0.24 -11.71
C ARG A 45 16.66 0.95 -10.40
N VAL A 46 16.31 0.24 -9.33
CA VAL A 46 15.92 0.90 -8.08
C VAL A 46 17.08 1.61 -7.38
N GLU A 47 18.32 1.16 -7.56
CA GLU A 47 19.52 1.86 -7.06
C GLU A 47 19.90 3.07 -7.91
N SER A 48 19.39 3.17 -9.14
CA SER A 48 19.64 4.31 -10.01
C SER A 48 18.80 5.53 -9.61
N HIS A 49 19.33 6.73 -9.86
CA HIS A 49 18.57 7.96 -9.77
C HIS A 49 17.69 8.11 -11.02
N ILE A 50 16.44 7.67 -10.93
CA ILE A 50 15.47 7.72 -12.04
C ILE A 50 14.68 9.03 -11.95
N PRO A 51 14.55 9.80 -13.04
CA PRO A 51 13.64 10.94 -13.08
C PRO A 51 12.21 10.54 -12.73
N ASP A 52 11.49 11.44 -12.05
CA ASP A 52 10.11 11.20 -11.61
C ASP A 52 9.16 10.79 -12.74
N SER A 53 9.42 11.27 -13.96
CA SER A 53 8.67 10.90 -15.14
C SER A 53 8.75 9.40 -15.42
N ASP A 54 9.90 8.77 -15.21
CA ASP A 54 10.15 7.35 -15.55
C ASP A 54 10.02 6.41 -14.35
N ASN A 55 9.49 6.93 -13.25
CA ASN A 55 9.17 6.18 -12.04
C ASN A 55 7.80 5.52 -12.21
N VAL A 56 7.78 4.43 -12.97
CA VAL A 56 6.60 3.59 -13.24
C VAL A 56 6.74 2.23 -12.54
N PRO A 57 5.66 1.45 -12.35
CA PRO A 57 5.75 0.15 -11.69
C PRO A 57 6.78 -0.80 -12.33
N ILE A 58 7.45 -1.56 -11.48
CA ILE A 58 8.40 -2.62 -11.84
C ILE A 58 7.76 -3.96 -11.50
N LEU A 59 7.77 -4.88 -12.45
CA LEU A 59 7.32 -6.24 -12.30
C LEU A 59 8.52 -7.16 -12.44
N THR A 60 8.64 -8.10 -11.52
CA THR A 60 9.69 -9.11 -11.53
C THR A 60 9.16 -10.44 -10.98
N ASN A 61 9.99 -11.47 -11.00
CA ASN A 61 9.71 -12.71 -10.30
C ASN A 61 10.31 -12.63 -8.90
N GLY A 62 9.47 -12.81 -7.88
CA GLY A 62 9.83 -12.95 -6.48
C GLY A 62 9.80 -14.40 -6.00
N ALA A 63 10.01 -14.56 -4.69
CA ALA A 63 10.00 -15.87 -4.05
C ALA A 63 8.59 -16.29 -3.61
N LEU A 64 8.29 -17.58 -3.79
CA LEU A 64 7.20 -18.22 -3.07
C LEU A 64 7.70 -18.63 -1.69
N HIS A 65 7.07 -18.10 -0.65
CA HIS A 65 7.35 -18.42 0.74
C HIS A 65 6.51 -19.59 1.25
N PHE A 66 5.41 -19.89 0.55
CA PHE A 66 4.54 -21.02 0.82
C PHE A 66 4.48 -21.92 -0.42
N PRO A 67 5.38 -22.90 -0.56
CA PRO A 67 5.41 -23.76 -1.72
C PRO A 67 4.15 -24.64 -1.76
N SER A 68 3.39 -24.60 -2.85
CA SER A 68 2.35 -25.61 -3.09
C SER A 68 3.02 -26.94 -3.45
N SER A 69 2.57 -28.05 -2.85
CA SER A 69 3.07 -29.39 -3.17
C SER A 69 2.84 -29.83 -4.63
N ASN A 70 2.07 -29.05 -5.40
CA ASN A 70 1.65 -29.38 -6.77
C ASN A 70 2.29 -28.49 -7.85
N MET A 71 3.25 -27.61 -7.53
CA MET A 71 3.89 -26.77 -8.57
C MET A 71 4.92 -27.51 -9.44
N ASP A 72 5.40 -28.68 -9.01
CA ASP A 72 6.18 -29.59 -9.83
C ASP A 72 5.26 -30.68 -10.40
N SER A 73 4.65 -30.47 -11.56
CA SER A 73 4.44 -31.53 -12.58
C SER A 73 3.55 -31.10 -13.76
N GLU A 74 4.17 -30.97 -14.95
CA GLU A 74 3.53 -31.31 -16.24
C GLU A 74 3.13 -32.80 -16.33
N SER A 75 3.41 -33.59 -15.29
CA SER A 75 3.15 -35.01 -15.15
C SER A 75 2.10 -35.34 -14.07
N ARG A 76 0.85 -34.89 -14.21
CA ARG A 76 -0.32 -35.52 -13.54
C ARG A 76 -1.65 -35.10 -14.18
N LYS A 77 -1.75 -35.31 -15.50
CA LYS A 77 -3.06 -35.57 -16.11
C LYS A 77 -3.44 -37.01 -15.80
N ARG A 78 -4.65 -37.18 -15.25
CA ARG A 78 -5.31 -38.44 -14.87
C ARG A 78 -4.85 -38.95 -13.50
N ASP A 79 -5.56 -38.57 -12.45
CA ASP A 79 -6.55 -39.46 -11.82
C ASP A 79 -7.25 -38.74 -10.66
N ASN A 80 -8.59 -38.78 -10.71
CA ASN A 80 -9.59 -38.53 -9.67
C ASN A 80 -9.55 -37.26 -8.79
N CYS A 81 -10.65 -36.54 -8.95
CA CYS A 81 -11.27 -35.57 -8.06
C CYS A 81 -11.21 -35.90 -6.55
N ASP A 82 -11.21 -34.84 -5.75
CA ASP A 82 -11.65 -34.76 -4.35
C ASP A 82 -10.66 -34.90 -3.18
N ASN A 83 -9.33 -34.86 -3.38
CA ASN A 83 -8.38 -34.77 -2.25
C ASN A 83 -7.18 -33.86 -2.52
N ASP A 84 -7.44 -32.61 -2.89
CA ASP A 84 -6.41 -31.57 -2.74
C ASP A 84 -6.37 -31.22 -1.24
N SER A 85 -5.51 -31.91 -0.49
CA SER A 85 -5.46 -31.77 0.97
C SER A 85 -5.26 -30.30 1.33
N ASP A 86 -6.20 -29.71 2.08
CA ASP A 86 -6.20 -28.27 2.40
C ASP A 86 -4.87 -27.76 2.97
N SER A 87 -4.09 -28.63 3.61
CA SER A 87 -2.78 -28.35 4.20
C SER A 87 -1.66 -28.00 3.20
N THR A 88 -1.87 -28.17 1.88
CA THR A 88 -0.82 -27.91 0.87
C THR A 88 -0.93 -26.54 0.21
N ARG A 89 -2.04 -25.81 0.40
CA ARG A 89 -2.23 -24.50 -0.23
C ARG A 89 -1.53 -23.38 0.56
N PRO A 90 -0.97 -22.37 -0.11
CA PRO A 90 -0.34 -21.23 0.56
C PRO A 90 -1.19 -20.58 1.67
N ILE A 91 -2.49 -20.37 1.45
CA ILE A 91 -3.41 -19.79 2.45
C ILE A 91 -3.49 -20.67 3.72
N SER A 92 -3.50 -22.01 3.59
CA SER A 92 -3.50 -22.87 4.78
C SER A 92 -2.18 -22.76 5.52
N GLN A 93 -1.06 -22.85 4.78
CA GLN A 93 0.27 -22.74 5.37
C GLN A 93 0.47 -21.40 6.09
N PHE A 94 -0.01 -20.30 5.49
CA PHE A 94 0.00 -18.98 6.10
C PHE A 94 -0.70 -18.98 7.47
N PHE A 95 -1.89 -19.56 7.57
CA PHE A 95 -2.59 -19.68 8.86
C PHE A 95 -1.99 -20.72 9.81
N ASP A 96 -1.29 -21.74 9.32
CA ASP A 96 -0.60 -22.71 10.17
C ASP A 96 0.65 -22.11 10.81
N TRP A 97 1.25 -21.11 10.17
CA TRP A 97 2.39 -20.36 10.71
C TRP A 97 1.94 -19.22 11.64
N MET A 98 0.65 -18.89 11.65
CA MET A 98 0.08 -17.97 12.63
C MET A 98 -0.16 -18.69 13.96
N GLU A 99 0.73 -18.47 14.93
CA GLU A 99 0.64 -19.10 16.26
C GLU A 99 -0.63 -18.73 17.03
N ASP A 100 -1.06 -17.46 16.97
CA ASP A 100 -2.22 -16.93 17.71
C ASP A 100 -3.36 -16.53 16.77
N LEU A 101 -4.33 -17.43 16.64
CA LEU A 101 -5.54 -17.23 15.82
C LEU A 101 -6.69 -16.53 16.56
N ASP A 102 -6.52 -16.20 17.85
CA ASP A 102 -7.52 -15.45 18.62
C ASP A 102 -7.42 -13.94 18.40
N ARG A 103 -6.31 -13.47 17.81
CA ARG A 103 -6.11 -12.08 17.39
C ARG A 103 -7.19 -11.64 16.42
N THR A 104 -7.56 -10.38 16.52
CA THR A 104 -8.51 -9.73 15.61
C THR A 104 -7.78 -8.89 14.56
N VAL A 105 -8.31 -8.88 13.35
CA VAL A 105 -7.89 -7.99 12.26
C VAL A 105 -9.11 -7.32 11.64
N SER A 106 -8.90 -6.15 11.03
CA SER A 106 -9.94 -5.43 10.29
C SER A 106 -10.21 -6.12 8.96
N VAL A 107 -11.47 -6.47 8.72
CA VAL A 107 -11.92 -7.13 7.49
C VAL A 107 -12.85 -6.19 6.75
N GLN A 108 -12.48 -5.81 5.53
CA GLN A 108 -13.33 -5.02 4.64
C GLN A 108 -14.48 -5.87 4.11
N ILE A 109 -15.69 -5.33 4.20
CA ILE A 109 -16.94 -6.02 3.84
C ILE A 109 -17.75 -5.12 2.90
N PRO A 110 -17.83 -5.45 1.60
CA PRO A 110 -18.48 -4.62 0.57
C PRO A 110 -19.94 -4.28 0.86
N SER A 111 -20.71 -5.17 1.51
CA SER A 111 -22.12 -4.92 1.82
C SER A 111 -22.36 -3.88 2.92
N ARG A 112 -21.31 -3.39 3.58
CA ARG A 112 -21.46 -2.38 4.63
C ARG A 112 -21.93 -1.06 4.06
N ARG A 113 -22.74 -0.35 4.83
CA ARG A 113 -23.31 0.94 4.42
C ARG A 113 -22.21 1.99 4.35
N VAL A 114 -22.37 2.92 3.41
CA VAL A 114 -21.39 4.00 3.17
C VAL A 114 -21.26 5.01 4.32
N ASP A 115 -22.27 5.09 5.18
CA ASP A 115 -22.28 5.94 6.39
C ASP A 115 -21.61 5.27 7.60
N ARG A 116 -20.99 4.11 7.40
CA ARG A 116 -20.23 3.36 8.42
C ARG A 116 -18.86 3.00 7.87
N ASP A 117 -17.98 2.56 8.76
CA ASP A 117 -16.68 2.03 8.38
C ASP A 117 -16.83 0.91 7.35
N SER A 118 -15.93 0.84 6.38
CA SER A 118 -15.94 -0.21 5.35
C SER A 118 -15.52 -1.58 5.87
N PHE A 119 -15.07 -1.66 7.12
CA PHE A 119 -14.56 -2.87 7.75
C PHE A 119 -15.29 -3.26 9.06
N GLU A 120 -15.03 -4.47 9.53
CA GLU A 120 -15.33 -4.94 10.88
C GLU A 120 -14.18 -5.78 11.44
N PRO A 121 -13.94 -5.76 12.76
CA PRO A 121 -12.99 -6.67 13.37
C PRO A 121 -13.50 -8.12 13.29
N ARG A 122 -12.59 -9.05 12.94
CA ARG A 122 -12.82 -10.49 12.93
C ARG A 122 -11.63 -11.23 13.49
N LYS A 123 -11.88 -12.36 14.15
CA LYS A 123 -10.81 -13.24 14.63
C LYS A 123 -10.15 -13.97 13.46
N LEU A 124 -8.83 -14.17 13.54
CA LEU A 124 -8.09 -14.93 12.54
C LEU A 124 -8.62 -16.37 12.41
N ALA A 125 -9.09 -17.00 13.49
CA ALA A 125 -9.73 -18.31 13.42
C ALA A 125 -11.00 -18.33 12.55
N GLU A 126 -11.79 -17.25 12.58
CA GLU A 126 -12.98 -17.12 11.73
C GLU A 126 -12.60 -16.93 10.27
N ILE A 127 -11.59 -16.09 10.02
CA ILE A 127 -11.06 -15.83 8.69
C ILE A 127 -10.47 -17.12 8.09
N LYS A 128 -9.63 -17.85 8.85
CA LYS A 128 -9.10 -19.16 8.46
C LYS A 128 -10.21 -20.08 8.00
N ARG A 129 -11.21 -20.33 8.85
CA ARG A 129 -12.34 -21.20 8.51
C ARG A 129 -13.05 -20.73 7.23
N ARG A 130 -13.34 -19.44 7.12
CA ARG A 130 -14.05 -18.89 5.95
C ARG A 130 -13.25 -19.06 4.65
N PHE A 131 -11.96 -18.74 4.68
CA PHE A 131 -11.10 -18.93 3.52
C PHE A 131 -10.94 -20.41 3.19
N LEU A 132 -10.79 -21.27 4.21
CA LEU A 132 -10.65 -22.71 4.04
C LEU A 132 -11.90 -23.35 3.40
N ASP A 133 -13.11 -22.85 3.69
CA ASP A 133 -14.36 -23.32 3.10
C ASP A 133 -14.50 -23.09 1.58
N ARG A 134 -13.69 -22.18 0.98
CA ARG A 134 -13.67 -21.86 -0.48
C ARG A 134 -15.04 -21.54 -1.11
N LYS A 135 -16.00 -21.04 -0.33
CA LYS A 135 -17.33 -20.72 -0.84
C LYS A 135 -17.31 -19.39 -1.60
N GLU A 136 -17.76 -19.41 -2.86
CA GLU A 136 -18.06 -18.17 -3.58
C GLU A 136 -19.12 -17.36 -2.83
N THR A 137 -18.96 -16.03 -2.87
CA THR A 137 -19.81 -15.10 -2.12
C THR A 137 -20.02 -13.82 -2.92
N ASN A 138 -21.20 -13.22 -2.77
CA ASN A 138 -21.47 -11.87 -3.30
C ASN A 138 -21.05 -10.76 -2.31
N ASN A 139 -20.51 -11.14 -1.15
CA ASN A 139 -20.00 -10.25 -0.13
C ASN A 139 -18.59 -10.71 0.29
N PRO A 140 -17.60 -10.58 -0.62
CA PRO A 140 -16.26 -11.09 -0.41
C PRO A 140 -15.52 -10.29 0.67
N TRP A 141 -14.72 -10.96 1.49
CA TRP A 141 -13.88 -10.33 2.51
C TRP A 141 -12.51 -9.94 1.93
N ASN A 142 -11.99 -8.79 2.37
CA ASN A 142 -10.64 -8.35 2.06
C ASN A 142 -9.91 -7.90 3.32
N ILE A 143 -8.69 -8.38 3.49
CA ILE A 143 -7.84 -8.21 4.66
C ILE A 143 -6.52 -7.63 4.14
N LEU A 144 -6.24 -6.38 4.51
CA LEU A 144 -5.11 -5.61 3.99
C LEU A 144 -3.86 -5.72 4.89
N ASP A 145 -4.04 -5.77 6.21
CA ASP A 145 -2.92 -5.61 7.15
C ASP A 145 -2.90 -6.74 8.17
N VAL A 146 -2.73 -7.98 7.68
CA VAL A 146 -2.48 -9.08 8.60
C VAL A 146 -0.98 -9.25 8.82
N ALA A 147 -0.58 -9.42 10.08
CA ALA A 147 0.81 -9.64 10.44
C ALA A 147 1.39 -10.83 9.64
N ASN A 148 2.53 -10.60 8.99
CA ASN A 148 3.22 -11.64 8.24
C ASN A 148 3.90 -12.64 9.21
N PRO A 149 3.58 -13.95 9.13
CA PRO A 149 4.20 -14.95 9.99
C PRO A 149 5.57 -15.44 9.46
N VAL A 150 5.98 -15.04 8.25
CA VAL A 150 7.23 -15.46 7.61
C VAL A 150 8.31 -14.39 7.81
N PRO A 151 9.53 -14.72 8.27
CA PRO A 151 10.61 -13.75 8.34
C PRO A 151 11.23 -13.44 6.96
N ALA A 152 11.73 -12.21 6.78
CA ALA A 152 12.60 -11.80 5.68
C ALA A 152 12.00 -11.98 4.27
N VAL A 153 10.82 -11.38 4.06
CA VAL A 153 10.06 -11.50 2.81
C VAL A 153 10.35 -10.36 1.82
N LEU A 154 11.14 -9.34 2.23
CA LEU A 154 11.57 -8.26 1.35
C LEU A 154 12.29 -8.82 0.08
N PRO A 155 11.78 -8.50 -1.12
CA PRO A 155 12.38 -8.91 -2.38
C PRO A 155 13.85 -8.49 -2.49
N GLU A 156 14.68 -9.35 -3.07
CA GLU A 156 16.13 -9.15 -3.13
C GLU A 156 16.53 -7.82 -3.80
N PHE A 157 15.83 -7.46 -4.88
CA PHE A 157 16.09 -6.22 -5.61
C PHE A 157 15.82 -4.95 -4.79
N LEU A 158 15.13 -5.03 -3.65
CA LEU A 158 14.83 -3.91 -2.76
C LEU A 158 15.73 -3.87 -1.51
N ARG A 159 16.75 -4.74 -1.42
CA ARG A 159 17.66 -4.80 -0.25
C ARG A 159 18.82 -3.80 -0.29
N GLY A 160 18.99 -3.14 -1.43
CA GLY A 160 20.07 -2.18 -1.65
C GLY A 160 19.98 -0.95 -0.75
N LEU A 161 21.08 -0.20 -0.67
CA LEU A 161 21.21 0.95 0.24
C LEU A 161 20.20 2.03 -0.08
N ASN A 162 19.85 2.21 -1.36
CA ASN A 162 18.89 3.23 -1.76
C ASN A 162 17.52 3.01 -1.10
N CYS A 163 17.06 1.76 -0.97
CA CYS A 163 15.75 1.40 -0.40
C CYS A 163 15.67 1.42 1.14
N GLN A 164 16.72 1.84 1.85
CA GLN A 164 16.77 1.77 3.31
C GLN A 164 16.18 2.99 4.05
N LEU A 165 15.67 4.02 3.35
CA LEU A 165 15.24 5.26 4.00
C LEU A 165 14.16 5.01 5.07
N LEU A 166 13.18 4.15 4.78
CA LEU A 166 12.10 3.85 5.73
C LEU A 166 12.62 3.18 7.01
N LEU A 167 13.58 2.26 6.90
CA LEU A 167 14.25 1.65 8.05
C LEU A 167 15.01 2.70 8.88
N ARG A 168 15.64 3.69 8.23
CA ARG A 168 16.31 4.79 8.95
C ARG A 168 15.33 5.74 9.63
N ILE A 169 14.17 5.99 9.02
CA ILE A 169 13.09 6.77 9.64
C ILE A 169 12.60 6.04 10.90
N ARG A 170 12.31 4.73 10.79
CA ARG A 170 11.96 3.88 11.93
C ARG A 170 13.00 3.99 13.05
N ASP A 171 14.28 3.81 12.72
CA ASP A 171 15.35 3.85 13.72
C ASP A 171 15.41 5.22 14.42
N VAL A 172 15.25 6.32 13.68
CA VAL A 172 15.18 7.66 14.28
C VAL A 172 13.99 7.82 15.23
N ILE A 173 12.83 7.27 14.86
CA ILE A 173 11.60 7.38 15.65
C ILE A 173 11.67 6.50 16.90
N LEU A 174 12.15 5.26 16.78
CA LEU A 174 12.13 4.27 17.85
C LEU A 174 13.36 4.30 18.77
N MET A 175 14.51 4.78 18.26
CA MET A 175 15.77 4.79 19.03
C MET A 175 16.22 6.20 19.42
N GLY A 176 15.65 7.24 18.81
CA GLY A 176 15.98 8.64 19.11
C GLY A 176 17.45 8.96 18.79
N ASP A 177 18.22 9.26 19.84
CA ASP A 177 19.68 9.51 19.77
C ASP A 177 20.52 8.33 20.29
N SER A 178 19.88 7.22 20.69
CA SER A 178 20.56 6.03 21.20
C SER A 178 20.90 5.06 20.07
N ALA A 179 22.07 4.44 20.15
CA ALA A 179 22.46 3.28 19.34
C ALA A 179 22.37 1.97 20.13
N GLU A 180 21.91 2.03 21.39
CA GLU A 180 21.69 0.86 22.24
C GLU A 180 20.39 0.14 21.87
N ARG A 181 20.17 -1.04 22.48
CA ARG A 181 18.90 -1.75 22.32
C ARG A 181 17.75 -0.80 22.73
N PRO A 182 16.72 -0.63 21.88
CA PRO A 182 15.67 0.36 22.09
C PRO A 182 14.91 0.17 23.41
N LEU A 183 14.48 1.29 24.00
CA LEU A 183 13.54 1.35 25.13
C LEU A 183 12.09 1.58 24.68
N ALA A 184 11.84 1.79 23.38
CA ALA A 184 10.49 1.96 22.84
C ALA A 184 9.59 0.78 23.20
N GLN A 185 8.30 1.05 23.42
CA GLN A 185 7.38 0.01 23.87
C GLN A 185 7.24 -1.07 22.80
N ARG A 186 6.94 -2.31 23.22
CA ARG A 186 6.87 -3.46 22.29
C ARG A 186 5.81 -3.24 21.21
N GLU A 187 4.76 -2.52 21.58
CA GLU A 187 3.64 -2.14 20.74
C GLU A 187 4.10 -1.25 19.58
N GLU A 188 4.96 -0.26 19.85
CA GLU A 188 5.52 0.63 18.82
C GLU A 188 6.40 -0.16 17.84
N TRP A 189 7.19 -1.11 18.33
CA TRP A 189 7.98 -2.01 17.49
C TRP A 189 7.12 -2.92 16.61
N SER A 190 5.99 -3.42 17.13
CA SER A 190 5.06 -4.24 16.35
C SER A 190 4.45 -3.43 15.21
N THR A 191 4.01 -2.20 15.47
CA THR A 191 3.43 -1.32 14.44
C THR A 191 4.41 -1.13 13.27
N TRP A 192 5.69 -0.91 13.55
CA TRP A 192 6.69 -0.75 12.50
C TRP A 192 7.01 -2.02 11.75
N ARG A 193 6.98 -3.19 12.41
CA ARG A 193 7.09 -4.47 11.69
C ARG A 193 5.94 -4.61 10.71
N ASP A 194 4.73 -4.29 11.16
CA ASP A 194 3.51 -4.46 10.38
C ASP A 194 3.42 -3.41 9.23
N VAL A 195 4.13 -2.27 9.31
CA VAL A 195 4.34 -1.35 8.17
C VAL A 195 5.36 -1.90 7.16
N LEU A 196 6.44 -2.53 7.64
CA LEU A 196 7.52 -2.98 6.75
C LEU A 196 7.13 -4.22 5.95
N GLU A 197 6.39 -5.13 6.56
CA GLU A 197 6.01 -6.40 5.96
C GLU A 197 4.63 -6.86 6.48
N TRP A 198 3.73 -7.18 5.57
CA TRP A 198 2.36 -7.60 5.86
C TRP A 198 1.86 -8.67 4.88
N GLY A 199 0.77 -9.34 5.24
CA GLY A 199 0.04 -10.27 4.38
C GLY A 199 -1.28 -9.67 3.90
N LEU A 200 -1.67 -10.01 2.66
CA LEU A 200 -2.97 -9.69 2.06
C LEU A 200 -3.75 -10.97 1.83
N LEU A 201 -4.96 -11.04 2.36
CA LEU A 201 -5.92 -12.08 2.00
C LEU A 201 -7.17 -11.46 1.43
N SER A 202 -7.69 -12.08 0.37
CA SER A 202 -8.93 -11.59 -0.24
C SER A 202 -9.72 -12.71 -0.87
N GLU A 203 -11.03 -12.69 -0.67
CA GLU A 203 -11.96 -13.54 -1.40
C GLU A 203 -12.15 -13.04 -2.84
N GLY A 204 -12.49 -13.97 -3.74
CA GLY A 204 -12.73 -13.66 -5.12
C GLY A 204 -13.86 -12.64 -5.32
N GLY A 205 -13.66 -11.75 -6.29
CA GLY A 205 -14.62 -10.69 -6.63
C GLY A 205 -14.55 -9.45 -5.74
N HIS A 206 -13.70 -9.40 -4.71
CA HIS A 206 -13.45 -8.14 -4.00
C HIS A 206 -12.65 -7.17 -4.87
N ASN A 207 -13.06 -5.91 -4.88
CA ASN A 207 -12.37 -4.83 -5.58
C ASN A 207 -11.98 -3.73 -4.60
N THR A 208 -10.82 -3.12 -4.82
CA THR A 208 -10.35 -1.93 -4.12
C THR A 208 -10.33 -0.78 -5.12
N ALA A 209 -11.00 0.33 -4.78
CA ALA A 209 -11.07 1.52 -5.62
C ALA A 209 -9.69 2.19 -5.80
N PRO A 210 -9.50 3.06 -6.81
CA PRO A 210 -8.27 3.83 -6.97
C PRO A 210 -7.92 4.66 -5.73
N HIS A 211 -6.70 4.51 -5.25
CA HIS A 211 -6.13 5.24 -4.11
C HIS A 211 -4.60 5.36 -4.26
N THR A 212 -3.98 6.13 -3.38
CA THR A 212 -2.54 6.04 -3.12
C THR A 212 -2.31 5.42 -1.75
N ASP A 213 -1.22 4.67 -1.59
CA ASP A 213 -0.86 4.15 -0.27
C ASP A 213 -0.58 5.29 0.70
N SER A 214 -0.96 5.08 1.95
CA SER A 214 -0.80 6.03 3.04
C SER A 214 0.67 6.39 3.28
N HIS A 215 0.92 7.54 3.91
CA HIS A 215 2.25 8.06 4.24
C HIS A 215 3.21 8.24 3.05
N GLY A 216 2.68 8.24 1.83
CA GLY A 216 3.43 8.31 0.58
C GLY A 216 4.41 7.16 0.38
N LEU A 217 4.20 6.00 1.01
CA LEU A 217 5.16 4.90 0.94
C LEU A 217 5.30 4.33 -0.49
N GLU A 218 6.45 3.73 -0.78
CA GLU A 218 6.61 2.87 -1.95
C GLU A 218 6.32 1.44 -1.52
N THR A 219 5.70 0.66 -2.40
CA THR A 219 5.10 -0.61 -1.99
C THR A 219 5.50 -1.72 -2.94
N TRP A 220 5.73 -2.89 -2.36
CA TRP A 220 5.91 -4.12 -3.11
C TRP A 220 4.86 -5.15 -2.69
N ILE A 221 4.42 -5.97 -3.64
CA ILE A 221 3.45 -7.04 -3.43
C ILE A 221 3.91 -8.26 -4.24
N THR A 222 4.15 -9.38 -3.55
CA THR A 222 4.49 -10.68 -4.14
C THR A 222 3.33 -11.64 -3.95
N VAL A 223 2.75 -12.11 -5.05
CA VAL A 223 1.62 -13.04 -5.03
C VAL A 223 2.09 -14.44 -4.60
N GLN A 224 1.43 -15.02 -3.60
CA GLN A 224 1.69 -16.36 -3.10
C GLN A 224 0.62 -17.36 -3.59
N GLU A 225 -0.64 -16.93 -3.71
CA GLU A 225 -1.76 -17.75 -4.18
C GLU A 225 -2.74 -16.92 -5.01
N GLY A 226 -3.32 -17.56 -6.03
CA GLY A 226 -4.38 -16.98 -6.87
C GLY A 226 -3.87 -16.00 -7.93
N LEU A 227 -4.83 -15.39 -8.63
CA LEU A 227 -4.59 -14.36 -9.65
C LEU A 227 -4.92 -12.97 -9.10
N PHE A 228 -3.92 -12.12 -9.02
CA PHE A 228 -4.03 -10.78 -8.44
C PHE A 228 -4.09 -9.72 -9.54
N GLY A 229 -5.27 -9.13 -9.77
CA GLY A 229 -5.43 -8.04 -10.71
C GLY A 229 -4.96 -6.72 -10.10
N PHE A 230 -3.96 -6.10 -10.70
CA PHE A 230 -3.43 -4.81 -10.28
C PHE A 230 -3.58 -3.81 -11.41
N GLY A 231 -4.15 -2.64 -11.15
CA GLY A 231 -4.25 -1.56 -12.11
C GLY A 231 -3.87 -0.20 -11.55
N TRP A 232 -3.47 0.72 -12.43
CA TRP A 232 -2.98 2.04 -12.04
C TRP A 232 -3.24 3.09 -13.11
N LEU A 233 -3.28 4.35 -12.70
CA LEU A 233 -3.25 5.48 -13.62
C LEU A 233 -1.80 5.72 -14.03
N SER A 234 -1.45 5.39 -15.28
CA SER A 234 -0.07 5.52 -15.75
C SER A 234 0.28 6.98 -16.03
N ARG A 235 1.37 7.46 -15.42
CA ARG A 235 1.99 8.77 -15.65
C ARG A 235 0.95 9.91 -15.75
N PRO A 236 0.07 10.09 -14.75
CA PRO A 236 -0.92 11.17 -14.80
C PRO A 236 -0.21 12.52 -14.94
N THR A 237 -0.78 13.43 -15.73
CA THR A 237 -0.33 14.83 -15.69
C THR A 237 -0.68 15.44 -14.33
N ARG A 238 -0.11 16.60 -14.02
CA ARG A 238 -0.46 17.32 -12.78
C ARG A 238 -1.95 17.62 -12.72
N GLU A 239 -2.53 18.07 -13.82
CA GLU A 239 -3.95 18.38 -13.94
C GLU A 239 -4.81 17.14 -13.71
N GLN A 240 -4.45 16.00 -14.30
CA GLN A 240 -5.15 14.72 -14.09
C GLN A 240 -5.08 14.27 -12.63
N ARG A 241 -3.91 14.42 -11.99
CA ARG A 241 -3.72 14.12 -10.57
C ARG A 241 -4.57 15.04 -9.70
N ASP A 242 -4.57 16.34 -9.96
CA ASP A 242 -5.34 17.34 -9.21
C ASP A 242 -6.86 17.08 -9.36
N GLU A 243 -7.34 16.77 -10.57
CA GLU A 243 -8.73 16.38 -10.82
C GLU A 243 -9.12 15.10 -10.08
N TRP A 244 -8.23 14.09 -10.06
CA TRP A 244 -8.46 12.87 -9.29
C TRP A 244 -8.51 13.16 -7.79
N MET A 245 -7.62 14.00 -7.26
CA MET A 245 -7.60 14.34 -5.82
C MET A 245 -8.84 15.10 -5.36
N GLN A 246 -9.48 15.87 -6.26
CA GLN A 246 -10.72 16.57 -5.96
C GLN A 246 -11.91 15.62 -5.81
N ASP A 247 -11.98 14.57 -6.64
CA ASP A 247 -13.08 13.60 -6.64
C ASP A 247 -12.61 12.16 -6.94
N PRO A 248 -11.87 11.52 -6.01
CA PRO A 248 -11.24 10.23 -6.27
C PRO A 248 -12.25 9.08 -6.48
N GLN A 249 -13.48 9.25 -5.99
CA GLN A 249 -14.53 8.23 -6.02
C GLN A 249 -15.34 8.20 -7.33
N GLU A 250 -15.26 9.24 -8.16
CA GLU A 250 -15.94 9.27 -9.46
C GLU A 250 -14.97 9.55 -10.63
N TYR A 251 -13.69 9.82 -10.34
CA TYR A 251 -12.70 10.09 -11.37
C TYR A 251 -12.48 8.88 -12.28
N THR A 252 -12.83 9.08 -13.54
CA THR A 252 -12.67 8.09 -14.61
C THR A 252 -11.92 8.65 -15.81
N LYS A 253 -11.57 9.94 -15.81
CA LYS A 253 -10.95 10.65 -16.94
C LYS A 253 -9.46 10.35 -17.07
N GLY A 254 -9.11 9.08 -17.26
CA GLY A 254 -7.72 8.68 -17.45
C GLY A 254 -7.22 8.85 -18.88
N ASP A 255 -8.02 9.35 -19.83
CA ASP A 255 -7.68 9.46 -21.26
C ASP A 255 -7.04 8.20 -21.84
N GLY A 256 -7.54 7.03 -21.43
CA GLY A 256 -6.98 5.74 -21.81
C GLY A 256 -5.56 5.48 -21.29
N ARG A 257 -5.16 6.07 -20.15
CA ARG A 257 -3.92 5.82 -19.37
C ARG A 257 -4.11 4.88 -18.18
N TRP A 258 -5.34 4.45 -17.90
CA TRP A 258 -5.57 3.35 -16.97
C TRP A 258 -4.93 2.08 -17.53
N ARG A 259 -4.06 1.46 -16.73
CA ARG A 259 -3.36 0.22 -17.04
C ARG A 259 -3.72 -0.85 -16.04
N TYR A 260 -3.58 -2.10 -16.47
CA TYR A 260 -3.66 -3.22 -15.56
C TYR A 260 -2.78 -4.37 -16.01
N VAL A 261 -2.43 -5.20 -15.03
CA VAL A 261 -1.82 -6.52 -15.20
C VAL A 261 -2.56 -7.53 -14.34
N VAL A 262 -2.37 -8.82 -14.61
CA VAL A 262 -2.78 -9.89 -13.71
C VAL A 262 -1.51 -10.61 -13.27
N LEU A 263 -1.17 -10.47 -12.00
CA LEU A 263 -0.02 -11.12 -11.38
C LEU A 263 -0.39 -12.55 -11.01
N LYS A 264 0.50 -13.48 -11.35
CA LYS A 264 0.45 -14.89 -10.98
C LYS A 264 1.30 -15.14 -9.73
N PRO A 265 1.15 -16.30 -9.07
CA PRO A 265 2.03 -16.68 -7.98
C PRO A 265 3.51 -16.56 -8.37
N ALA A 266 4.33 -16.16 -7.41
CA ALA A 266 5.74 -15.80 -7.56
C ALA A 266 6.01 -14.48 -8.31
N GLN A 267 5.01 -13.77 -8.83
CA GLN A 267 5.25 -12.45 -9.42
C GLN A 267 5.19 -11.36 -8.34
N THR A 268 6.14 -10.44 -8.41
CA THR A 268 6.22 -9.26 -7.57
C THR A 268 5.96 -8.02 -8.41
N ILE A 269 5.14 -7.12 -7.90
CA ILE A 269 5.06 -5.74 -8.36
C ILE A 269 5.66 -4.82 -7.30
N PHE A 270 6.48 -3.87 -7.72
CA PHE A 270 6.93 -2.73 -6.93
C PHE A 270 6.44 -1.46 -7.61
N PHE A 271 5.88 -0.52 -6.84
CA PHE A 271 5.42 0.74 -7.38
C PHE A 271 5.82 1.92 -6.49
N PRO A 272 6.17 3.06 -7.13
CA PRO A 272 6.70 4.20 -6.40
C PRO A 272 5.63 4.98 -5.65
N SER A 273 6.11 5.83 -4.76
CA SER A 273 5.32 6.77 -3.96
C SER A 273 4.29 7.51 -4.81
N GLY A 274 3.04 7.51 -4.36
CA GLY A 274 1.94 8.24 -5.01
C GLY A 274 1.40 7.58 -6.29
N THR A 275 1.72 6.32 -6.57
CA THR A 275 1.02 5.58 -7.63
C THR A 275 -0.48 5.49 -7.31
N ILE A 276 -1.32 6.08 -8.15
CA ILE A 276 -2.79 5.93 -8.05
C ILE A 276 -3.15 4.55 -8.61
N HIS A 277 -3.49 3.61 -7.73
CA HIS A 277 -3.69 2.22 -8.09
C HIS A 277 -4.97 1.64 -7.50
N PHE A 278 -5.43 0.55 -8.11
CA PHE A 278 -6.61 -0.22 -7.74
C PHE A 278 -6.33 -1.71 -7.85
N VAL A 279 -7.11 -2.51 -7.14
CA VAL A 279 -6.96 -3.98 -7.11
C VAL A 279 -8.29 -4.63 -7.45
N PHE A 280 -8.26 -5.69 -8.25
CA PHE A 280 -9.44 -6.47 -8.61
C PHE A 280 -9.13 -7.96 -8.63
N ARG A 281 -10.14 -8.78 -8.38
CA ARG A 281 -10.02 -10.24 -8.32
C ARG A 281 -11.13 -10.89 -9.13
N LEU A 282 -10.80 -11.99 -9.79
CA LEU A 282 -11.82 -12.84 -10.40
C LEU A 282 -12.70 -13.42 -9.29
N ARG A 283 -13.99 -13.66 -9.58
CA ARG A 283 -14.96 -14.15 -8.59
C ARG A 283 -14.59 -15.52 -8.01
N SER A 284 -13.93 -16.36 -8.79
CA SER A 284 -13.54 -17.72 -8.43
C SER A 284 -12.19 -17.80 -7.70
N GLU A 285 -11.45 -16.69 -7.56
CA GLU A 285 -10.05 -16.71 -7.14
C GLU A 285 -9.87 -16.03 -5.77
N GLN A 286 -9.60 -16.82 -4.74
CA GLN A 286 -9.02 -16.29 -3.50
C GLN A 286 -7.55 -15.94 -3.76
N THR A 287 -7.05 -14.89 -3.12
CA THR A 287 -5.65 -14.49 -3.25
C THR A 287 -4.97 -14.39 -1.90
N LEU A 288 -3.73 -14.87 -1.84
CA LEU A 288 -2.75 -14.53 -0.81
C LEU A 288 -1.60 -13.79 -1.47
N ALA A 289 -1.21 -12.65 -0.91
CA ALA A 289 0.04 -11.99 -1.26
C ALA A 289 0.77 -11.58 0.01
N LEU A 290 2.09 -11.47 -0.09
CA LEU A 290 2.93 -10.81 0.90
C LEU A 290 3.32 -9.46 0.32
N GLY A 291 3.36 -8.44 1.15
CA GLY A 291 3.81 -7.13 0.71
C GLY A 291 4.44 -6.36 1.84
N GLY A 292 4.73 -5.11 1.56
CA GLY A 292 5.41 -4.25 2.50
C GLY A 292 5.82 -2.95 1.86
N HIS A 293 6.33 -2.07 2.71
CA HIS A 293 6.72 -0.73 2.31
C HIS A 293 8.23 -0.53 2.35
N VAL A 294 8.72 0.28 1.43
CA VAL A 294 10.08 0.82 1.42
C VAL A 294 10.03 2.32 1.12
N LEU A 295 11.14 3.00 1.35
CA LEU A 295 11.37 4.33 0.82
C LEU A 295 12.78 4.39 0.26
N ARG A 296 12.92 5.02 -0.91
CA ARG A 296 14.22 5.26 -1.53
C ARG A 296 14.81 6.60 -1.11
N TRP A 297 16.12 6.65 -0.89
CA TRP A 297 16.85 7.91 -0.71
C TRP A 297 16.73 8.79 -1.95
N SER A 298 16.86 8.21 -3.14
CA SER A 298 16.69 8.94 -4.40
C SER A 298 15.25 9.43 -4.65
N GLY A 299 14.26 8.88 -3.93
CA GLY A 299 12.84 9.22 -4.04
C GLY A 299 12.33 10.22 -3.00
N ILE A 300 13.20 10.80 -2.17
CA ILE A 300 12.82 11.63 -1.01
C ILE A 300 12.01 12.88 -1.38
N GLU A 301 12.36 13.55 -2.50
CA GLU A 301 11.66 14.75 -2.96
C GLU A 301 10.23 14.41 -3.40
N ARG A 302 10.09 13.32 -4.16
CA ARG A 302 8.78 12.79 -4.58
C ARG A 302 7.94 12.41 -3.37
N TRP A 303 8.52 11.69 -2.41
CA TRP A 303 7.85 11.29 -1.19
C TRP A 303 7.28 12.49 -0.41
N LEU A 304 8.08 13.55 -0.22
CA LEU A 304 7.62 14.78 0.43
C LEU A 304 6.44 15.44 -0.30
N ARG A 305 6.49 15.51 -1.64
CA ARG A 305 5.37 16.04 -2.45
C ARG A 305 4.10 15.22 -2.26
N VAL A 306 4.22 13.89 -2.28
CA VAL A 306 3.07 12.99 -2.09
C VAL A 306 2.48 13.15 -0.69
N VAL A 307 3.31 13.24 0.35
CA VAL A 307 2.85 13.49 1.71
C VAL A 307 2.11 14.83 1.83
N ILE A 308 2.62 15.89 1.20
CA ILE A 308 1.94 17.19 1.15
C ILE A 308 0.57 17.06 0.47
N ASP A 309 0.51 16.39 -0.67
CA ASP A 309 -0.74 16.15 -1.39
C ASP A 309 -1.75 15.37 -0.54
N GLN A 310 -1.30 14.36 0.21
CA GLN A 310 -2.16 13.56 1.08
C GLN A 310 -2.68 14.37 2.28
N VAL A 311 -1.90 15.31 2.82
CA VAL A 311 -2.36 16.26 3.86
C VAL A 311 -3.43 17.20 3.30
N ARG A 312 -3.25 17.69 2.06
CA ARG A 312 -4.24 18.54 1.37
C ARG A 312 -5.52 17.77 1.02
N HIS A 313 -5.39 16.49 0.68
CA HIS A 313 -6.47 15.65 0.16
C HIS A 313 -6.53 14.30 0.89
N PRO A 314 -6.96 14.26 2.16
CA PRO A 314 -6.92 13.03 2.97
C PRO A 314 -7.73 11.87 2.39
N ARG A 315 -8.79 12.17 1.61
CA ARG A 315 -9.66 11.19 0.96
C ARG A 315 -9.02 10.41 -0.21
N THR A 316 -7.74 10.65 -0.50
CA THR A 316 -6.99 10.02 -1.59
C THR A 316 -6.21 8.78 -1.16
N THR A 317 -6.19 8.51 0.14
CA THR A 317 -5.47 7.41 0.76
C THR A 317 -6.41 6.31 1.24
N ASN A 318 -5.86 5.11 1.44
CA ASN A 318 -6.57 3.98 2.04
C ASN A 318 -6.64 4.05 3.58
N GLU A 319 -5.87 4.94 4.22
CA GLU A 319 -5.66 5.00 5.67
C GLU A 319 -5.47 6.45 6.15
N GLU A 320 -5.83 6.74 7.39
CA GLU A 320 -5.56 8.04 8.02
C GLU A 320 -4.05 8.26 8.24
N ILE A 321 -3.51 9.36 7.69
CA ILE A 321 -2.08 9.69 7.81
C ILE A 321 -1.78 10.81 8.82
N SER A 322 -2.81 11.54 9.25
CA SER A 322 -2.65 12.89 9.77
C SER A 322 -1.96 12.98 11.14
N GLU A 323 -2.06 11.95 11.98
CA GLU A 323 -1.44 11.96 13.31
C GLU A 323 0.04 11.55 13.28
N SER A 324 0.40 10.58 12.44
CA SER A 324 1.73 9.95 12.40
C SER A 324 2.69 10.63 11.42
N VAL A 325 2.21 11.18 10.30
CA VAL A 325 3.08 11.70 9.24
C VAL A 325 4.06 12.81 9.67
N PRO A 326 3.77 13.72 10.64
CA PRO A 326 4.76 14.69 11.10
C PRO A 326 6.01 14.06 11.69
N SER A 327 5.88 12.89 12.34
CA SER A 327 7.04 12.17 12.91
C SER A 327 7.97 11.64 11.81
N TYR A 328 7.41 11.18 10.69
CA TYR A 328 8.18 10.74 9.52
C TYR A 328 8.94 11.91 8.91
N VAL A 329 8.26 13.06 8.71
CA VAL A 329 8.89 14.26 8.14
C VAL A 329 9.99 14.78 9.07
N ALA A 330 9.77 14.81 10.38
CA ALA A 330 10.78 15.21 11.36
C ALA A 330 12.01 14.28 11.34
N ALA A 331 11.79 12.98 11.23
CA ALA A 331 12.87 12.00 11.10
C ALA A 331 13.68 12.22 9.82
N VAL A 332 13.01 12.46 8.69
CA VAL A 332 13.67 12.79 7.42
C VAL A 332 14.50 14.07 7.52
N VAL A 333 14.00 15.12 8.16
CA VAL A 333 14.77 16.35 8.40
C VAL A 333 16.05 16.07 9.19
N LYS A 334 15.97 15.23 10.24
CA LYS A 334 17.14 14.83 11.03
C LYS A 334 18.16 14.09 10.16
N LEU A 335 17.70 13.14 9.34
CA LEU A 335 18.56 12.37 8.43
C LEU A 335 19.23 13.26 7.37
N LEU A 336 18.49 14.18 6.74
CA LEU A 336 19.02 15.13 5.76
C LEU A 336 20.08 16.05 6.37
N ARG A 337 19.85 16.58 7.57
CA ARG A 337 20.84 17.40 8.30
C ARG A 337 22.09 16.60 8.63
N GLY A 338 21.94 15.34 9.04
CA GLY A 338 23.07 14.43 9.31
C GLY A 338 23.91 14.18 8.07
N ARG A 339 23.26 13.96 6.92
CA ARG A 339 23.92 13.77 5.61
C ARG A 339 24.68 15.04 5.19
N LEU A 340 24.05 16.21 5.31
CA LEU A 340 24.68 17.50 5.02
C LEU A 340 25.93 17.75 5.89
N LYS A 341 25.86 17.41 7.19
CA LYS A 341 27.00 17.56 8.12
C LYS A 341 28.18 16.67 7.73
N ARG A 342 27.92 15.46 7.20
CA ARG A 342 28.99 14.55 6.74
C ARG A 342 29.63 15.01 5.43
N GLY A 343 28.88 15.68 4.56
CA GLY A 343 29.37 16.18 3.28
C GLY A 343 29.81 15.08 2.31
N GLY A 344 30.45 15.48 1.21
CA GLY A 344 31.04 14.57 0.22
C GLY A 344 30.03 13.58 -0.37
N GLU A 345 30.42 12.31 -0.41
CA GLU A 345 29.64 11.19 -0.96
C GLU A 345 28.25 11.07 -0.32
N ALA A 346 28.11 11.38 0.97
CA ALA A 346 26.82 11.31 1.67
C ALA A 346 25.78 12.32 1.13
N VAL A 347 26.23 13.43 0.52
CA VAL A 347 25.39 14.40 -0.17
C VAL A 347 25.14 13.97 -1.62
N SER A 348 26.17 13.43 -2.29
CA SER A 348 26.05 12.89 -3.65
C SER A 348 25.03 11.75 -3.75
N GLU A 349 24.99 10.85 -2.77
CA GLU A 349 23.99 9.75 -2.69
C GLU A 349 22.54 10.23 -2.62
N LEU A 350 22.30 11.47 -2.16
CA LEU A 350 20.97 12.09 -2.13
C LEU A 350 20.61 12.81 -3.44
N GLY A 351 21.50 12.80 -4.43
CA GLY A 351 21.35 13.59 -5.66
C GLY A 351 21.93 15.01 -5.57
N GLY A 352 22.72 15.32 -4.54
CA GLY A 352 23.43 16.60 -4.42
C GLY A 352 22.80 17.59 -3.44
N ILE A 353 23.45 18.76 -3.31
CA ILE A 353 23.05 19.80 -2.35
C ILE A 353 21.75 20.49 -2.76
N GLU A 354 21.47 20.51 -4.07
CA GLU A 354 20.28 21.06 -4.68
C GLU A 354 19.04 20.26 -4.27
N VAL A 355 19.13 18.92 -4.29
CA VAL A 355 18.04 18.03 -3.85
C VAL A 355 17.76 18.21 -2.35
N ILE A 356 18.81 18.30 -1.52
CA ILE A 356 18.64 18.56 -0.08
C ILE A 356 17.94 19.91 0.14
N SER A 357 18.33 20.95 -0.59
CA SER A 357 17.74 22.29 -0.49
C SER A 357 16.28 22.30 -0.92
N SER A 358 15.95 21.61 -2.02
CA SER A 358 14.58 21.39 -2.50
C SER A 358 13.73 20.66 -1.45
N CYS A 359 14.25 19.58 -0.86
CA CYS A 359 13.58 18.86 0.21
C CYS A 359 13.31 19.74 1.44
N MET A 360 14.27 20.58 1.84
CA MET A 360 14.08 21.52 2.94
C MET A 360 13.02 22.59 2.64
N ALA A 361 12.83 22.97 1.37
CA ALA A 361 11.72 23.83 0.96
C ALA A 361 10.38 23.11 1.05
N LEU A 362 10.28 21.87 0.57
CA LEU A 362 9.09 21.03 0.70
C LEU A 362 8.71 20.77 2.16
N VAL A 363 9.69 20.58 3.06
CA VAL A 363 9.42 20.47 4.51
C VAL A 363 8.75 21.73 5.07
N LYS A 364 9.14 22.92 4.60
CA LYS A 364 8.49 24.17 5.01
C LYS A 364 7.04 24.22 4.51
N GLU A 365 6.82 23.85 3.26
CA GLU A 365 5.48 23.74 2.66
C GLU A 365 4.61 22.75 3.45
N PHE A 366 5.13 21.55 3.73
CA PHE A 366 4.45 20.56 4.57
C PHE A 366 4.01 21.14 5.91
N ASN A 367 4.89 21.84 6.63
CA ASN A 367 4.54 22.42 7.93
C ASN A 367 3.41 23.46 7.82
N MET A 368 3.38 24.24 6.73
CA MET A 368 2.30 25.21 6.48
C MET A 368 0.97 24.50 6.22
N GLU A 369 0.96 23.52 5.32
CA GLU A 369 -0.23 22.75 4.95
C GLU A 369 -0.78 21.95 6.13
N TYR A 370 0.11 21.35 6.93
CA TYR A 370 -0.27 20.59 8.11
C TYR A 370 -0.89 21.48 9.18
N GLN A 371 -0.35 22.69 9.40
CA GLN A 371 -0.97 23.67 10.31
C GLN A 371 -2.37 24.08 9.85
N GLN A 372 -2.55 24.31 8.53
CA GLN A 372 -3.85 24.63 7.97
C GLN A 372 -4.85 23.47 8.14
N PHE A 373 -4.41 22.24 7.90
CA PHE A 373 -5.22 21.04 8.12
C PHE A 373 -5.66 20.90 9.59
N GLN A 374 -4.77 21.16 10.55
CA GLN A 374 -5.12 21.13 11.97
C GLN A 374 -6.18 22.19 12.33
N GLN A 375 -6.07 23.39 11.77
CA GLN A 375 -7.03 24.47 12.00
C GLN A 375 -8.42 24.14 11.44
N THR A 376 -8.50 23.66 10.19
CA THR A 376 -9.78 23.31 9.55
C THR A 376 -10.47 22.15 10.28
N SER A 377 -9.71 21.12 10.65
CA SER A 377 -10.20 19.99 11.44
C SER A 377 -10.72 20.43 12.81
N TYR A 378 -10.01 21.33 13.51
CA TYR A 378 -10.47 21.88 14.79
C TYR A 378 -11.77 22.69 14.67
N HIS A 379 -11.89 23.54 13.64
CA HIS A 379 -13.11 24.31 13.38
C HIS A 379 -14.31 23.43 13.00
N ALA A 380 -14.11 22.37 12.22
CA ALA A 380 -15.17 21.42 11.88
C ALA A 380 -15.74 20.75 13.14
N VAL A 381 -14.87 20.31 14.07
CA VAL A 381 -15.29 19.70 15.34
C VAL A 381 -16.05 20.68 16.24
N MET A 382 -15.62 21.95 16.30
CA MET A 382 -16.30 22.97 17.12
C MET A 382 -17.66 23.38 16.55
N SER A 383 -17.80 23.50 15.22
CA SER A 383 -19.08 23.83 14.57
C SER A 383 -20.13 22.74 14.78
N ILE A 384 -19.73 21.46 14.76
CA ILE A 384 -20.62 20.33 15.08
C ILE A 384 -21.12 20.44 16.53
N ARG A 385 -20.23 20.74 17.48
CA ARG A 385 -20.57 20.90 18.91
C ARG A 385 -21.50 22.08 19.20
N MET A 386 -21.44 23.16 18.43
CA MET A 386 -22.33 24.32 18.62
C MET A 386 -23.72 24.15 17.98
N SER A 387 -23.90 23.17 17.09
CA SER A 387 -25.17 22.88 16.41
C SER A 387 -26.08 21.86 17.12
N GLN A 388 -25.63 21.24 18.22
CA GLN A 388 -26.44 20.29 18.99
C GLN A 388 -27.11 20.97 20.20
N PRO A 389 -28.44 20.82 20.43
CA PRO A 389 -29.10 21.36 21.61
C PRO A 389 -28.55 20.70 22.88
N CYS A 390 -28.27 21.50 23.90
CA CYS A 390 -27.83 21.06 25.23
C CYS A 390 -28.81 20.04 25.82
N GLY A 391 -28.47 18.75 25.76
CA GLY A 391 -29.33 17.71 26.30
C GLY A 391 -29.01 16.30 25.82
N THR A 392 -27.76 15.86 25.95
CA THR A 392 -27.38 14.46 26.23
C THR A 392 -25.85 14.39 26.27
N HIS A 393 -25.29 13.78 27.32
CA HIS A 393 -23.87 13.42 27.34
C HIS A 393 -23.60 12.36 26.26
N MET A 394 -23.26 12.80 25.05
CA MET A 394 -22.65 11.94 24.05
C MET A 394 -21.14 11.83 24.34
N LYS A 395 -20.70 10.59 24.56
CA LYS A 395 -19.29 10.21 24.51
C LYS A 395 -18.74 10.62 23.13
N ASN A 396 -17.51 11.13 23.12
CA ASN A 396 -16.79 11.56 21.93
C ASN A 396 -16.84 10.50 20.81
N GLU A 397 -17.67 10.73 19.79
CA GLU A 397 -17.54 10.09 18.48
C GLU A 397 -16.60 10.98 17.63
N LYS A 398 -15.36 10.55 17.48
CA LYS A 398 -14.47 11.06 16.44
C LYS A 398 -14.55 10.10 15.25
N CYS A 399 -14.68 10.64 14.05
CA CYS A 399 -14.76 9.91 12.79
C CYS A 399 -13.53 9.01 12.61
N TRP A 400 -13.79 7.77 12.21
CA TRP A 400 -12.81 6.72 11.97
C TRP A 400 -12.71 6.44 10.46
N TYR A 401 -11.49 6.35 9.96
CA TYR A 401 -11.07 5.36 8.98
C TYR A 401 -9.80 4.71 9.58
N HIS A 402 -10.01 3.91 10.63
CA HIS A 402 -9.23 2.76 11.11
C HIS A 402 -9.86 2.21 12.39
#